data_AF-A0A087M7Y1-F1
#
_entry.id   AF-A0A087M7Y1-F1
#
_cell.length_a   1.000
_cell.length_b   1.000
_cell.length_c   1.000
_cell.angle_alpha   90.00
_cell.angle_beta   90.00
_cell.angle_gamma   90.00
#
_symmetry.space_group_name_H-M   'P 1'
#
loop_
_entity.id
_entity.type
_entity.pdbx_description
1 polymer ?
#
loop_
_entity_poly.entity_id
_entity_poly.type
_entity_poly.pdbx_seq_one_letter_code
_entity_poly.pdbx_strand_id
1 'polypeptide(L)'
;MEQIPPILELVPKIKGFWCRVLMFSLYGALTFIPLIVGVWIGYGYNVWIGIAFFLFLTLVSGVISSKMRVCSIPFDQREMSYSTMAIVKWYLARNVCFKA
;
A
#
# COMPACT_ATOMS: atom_id res chain seq x y z
N MET A 1 14.13 -34.01 -5.56
CA MET A 1 13.50 -33.35 -4.42
C MET A 1 12.18 -32.82 -4.93
N GLU A 2 11.07 -33.46 -4.56
CA GLU A 2 9.72 -33.01 -4.93
C GLU A 2 9.49 -31.68 -4.22
N GLN A 3 9.56 -30.57 -4.98
CA GLN A 3 9.35 -29.23 -4.44
C GLN A 3 7.85 -29.09 -4.20
N ILE A 4 7.39 -29.49 -3.01
CA ILE A 4 6.00 -29.28 -2.56
C ILE A 4 5.69 -27.80 -2.79
N PRO A 5 4.65 -27.46 -3.58
CA PRO A 5 4.34 -26.07 -3.83
C PRO A 5 4.07 -25.41 -2.48
N PRO A 6 4.70 -24.26 -2.17
CA PRO A 6 4.41 -23.55 -0.93
C PRO A 6 2.89 -23.32 -0.90
N ILE A 7 2.25 -23.57 0.24
CA ILE A 7 0.81 -23.34 0.40
C ILE A 7 0.58 -21.84 0.21
N LEU A 8 0.15 -21.46 -0.99
CA LEU A 8 -0.06 -20.07 -1.32
C LEU A 8 -1.38 -19.62 -0.70
N GLU A 9 -1.30 -18.86 0.39
CA GLU A 9 -2.46 -18.17 0.92
C GLU A 9 -2.95 -17.15 -0.12
N LEU A 10 -4.21 -17.29 -0.52
CA LEU A 10 -4.84 -16.41 -1.51
C LEU A 10 -5.01 -15.02 -0.89
N VAL A 11 -4.88 -13.98 -1.72
CA VAL A 11 -5.13 -12.60 -1.27
C VAL A 11 -6.52 -12.52 -0.62
N PRO A 12 -6.61 -12.09 0.64
CA PRO A 12 -7.87 -12.14 1.38
C PRO A 12 -8.91 -11.26 0.72
N LYS A 13 -10.14 -11.77 0.62
CA LYS A 13 -11.27 -11.04 0.05
C LYS A 13 -11.88 -10.18 1.16
N ILE A 14 -11.77 -8.86 1.02
CA ILE A 14 -12.39 -7.92 1.95
C ILE A 14 -13.91 -7.97 1.79
N LYS A 15 -14.62 -8.41 2.83
CA LYS A 15 -16.08 -8.33 2.95
C LYS A 15 -16.46 -7.20 3.91
N GLY A 16 -17.48 -6.42 3.56
CA GLY A 16 -17.99 -5.31 4.37
C GLY A 16 -17.76 -3.93 3.76
N PHE A 17 -18.76 -3.05 3.89
CA PHE A 17 -18.74 -1.69 3.35
C PHE A 17 -17.62 -0.84 3.98
N TRP A 18 -17.50 -0.88 5.31
CA TRP A 18 -16.48 -0.15 6.06
C TRP A 18 -15.04 -0.55 5.67
N CYS A 19 -14.77 -1.85 5.58
CA CYS A 19 -13.47 -2.35 5.17
C CYS A 19 -13.14 -1.99 3.71
N ARG A 20 -14.15 -1.93 2.83
CA ARG A 20 -13.98 -1.47 1.45
C ARG A 20 -13.63 0.03 1.40
N VAL A 21 -14.30 0.87 2.19
CA VAL A 21 -13.98 2.29 2.31
C VAL A 21 -12.56 2.49 2.83
N LEU A 22 -12.15 1.75 3.87
CA LEU A 22 -10.78 1.82 4.39
C LEU A 22 -9.74 1.37 3.35
N MET A 23 -10.04 0.35 2.54
CA MET A 23 -9.17 -0.08 1.45
C MET A 23 -8.94 1.03 0.43
N PHE A 24 -10.01 1.67 -0.04
CA PHE A 24 -9.90 2.79 -0.97
C PHE A 24 -9.23 4.01 -0.32
N SER A 25 -9.50 4.27 0.96
CA SER A 25 -8.89 5.37 1.70
C SER A 25 -7.37 5.19 1.82
N LEU A 26 -6.88 4.03 2.26
CA LEU A 26 -5.44 3.75 2.36
C LEU A 26 -4.74 3.77 1.01
N TYR A 27 -5.33 3.11 0.00
CA TYR A 27 -4.78 3.10 -1.35
C TYR A 27 -4.74 4.52 -1.94
N GLY A 28 -5.83 5.27 -1.75
CA GLY A 28 -5.95 6.65 -2.15
C GLY A 28 -4.93 7.54 -1.45
N ALA A 29 -4.76 7.40 -0.14
CA ALA A 29 -3.78 8.15 0.63
C ALA A 29 -2.35 7.93 0.09
N LEU A 30 -1.94 6.68 -0.11
CA LEU A 30 -0.60 6.36 -0.64
C LEU A 30 -0.33 6.96 -2.03
N THR A 31 -1.37 7.05 -2.87
CA THR A 31 -1.24 7.45 -4.27
C THR A 31 -1.46 8.95 -4.48
N PHE A 32 -2.49 9.52 -3.86
CA PHE A 32 -2.92 10.91 -4.06
C PHE A 32 -2.26 11.90 -3.13
N ILE A 33 -1.81 11.52 -1.91
CA ILE A 33 -1.13 12.47 -1.01
C ILE A 33 0.14 13.06 -1.65
N PRO A 34 1.05 12.26 -2.26
CA PRO A 34 2.21 12.83 -2.92
C PRO A 34 1.84 13.85 -3.99
N LEU A 35 0.80 13.55 -4.77
CA LEU A 35 0.34 14.38 -5.88
C LEU A 35 -0.31 15.68 -5.39
N ILE A 36 -1.24 15.60 -4.45
CA ILE A 36 -1.93 16.77 -3.88
C ILE A 36 -0.93 17.69 -3.20
N VAL A 37 -0.05 17.16 -2.36
CA VAL A 37 0.92 17.96 -1.62
C VAL A 37 1.98 18.55 -2.56
N GLY A 38 2.45 17.79 -3.55
CA GLY A 38 3.39 18.28 -4.56
C GLY A 38 2.81 19.44 -5.37
N VAL A 39 1.57 19.32 -5.83
CA VAL A 39 0.87 20.39 -6.57
C VAL A 39 0.60 21.60 -5.68
N TRP A 40 0.16 21.39 -4.43
CA TRP A 40 -0.11 22.47 -3.49
C TRP A 40 1.16 23.30 -3.19
N ILE A 41 2.27 22.63 -2.90
CA ILE A 41 3.56 23.29 -2.63
C ILE A 41 4.11 23.94 -3.91
N GLY A 42 3.95 23.27 -5.06
CA GLY A 42 4.36 23.81 -6.35
C GLY A 42 3.62 25.08 -6.74
N TYR A 43 2.31 25.14 -6.47
CA TYR A 43 1.47 26.31 -6.73
C TYR A 43 1.75 27.44 -5.74
N GLY A 44 1.94 27.14 -4.45
CA GLY A 44 2.13 28.16 -3.41
C GLY A 44 3.53 28.78 -3.36
N TYR A 45 4.57 28.03 -3.74
CA TYR A 45 5.96 28.47 -3.59
C TYR A 45 6.70 28.53 -4.94
N ASN A 46 7.08 27.37 -5.47
CA ASN A 46 7.80 27.26 -6.72
C ASN A 46 7.63 25.84 -7.27
N VAL A 47 7.45 25.73 -8.58
CA VAL A 47 7.27 24.45 -9.29
C VAL A 47 8.42 23.48 -8.98
N TRP A 48 9.67 23.96 -8.89
CA TRP A 48 10.83 23.10 -8.58
C TRP A 48 10.75 22.48 -7.17
N ILE A 49 10.29 23.26 -6.19
CA ILE A 49 10.10 22.79 -4.81
C ILE A 49 8.94 21.79 -4.76
N GLY A 50 7.85 22.05 -5.50
CA GLY A 50 6.73 21.13 -5.63
C GLY A 50 7.15 19.76 -6.19
N ILE A 51 7.98 19.74 -7.23
CA ILE A 51 8.52 18.49 -7.80
C ILE A 51 9.39 17.75 -6.78
N ALA A 52 10.27 18.45 -6.06
CA ALA A 52 11.11 17.84 -5.02
C ALA A 52 10.26 17.17 -3.92
N PHE A 53 9.21 17.85 -3.44
CA PHE A 53 8.29 17.30 -2.45
C PHE A 53 7.45 16.15 -2.98
N PHE A 54 7.01 16.22 -4.24
CA PHE A 54 6.31 15.11 -4.90
C PHE A 54 7.16 13.84 -4.92
N LEU A 55 8.42 13.93 -5.36
CA LEU A 55 9.35 12.81 -5.39
C LEU A 55 9.65 12.28 -3.98
N PHE A 56 9.88 13.19 -3.02
CA PHE A 56 10.12 12.82 -1.63
C PHE A 56 8.93 12.05 -1.02
N LEU A 57 7.70 12.54 -1.19
CA LEU A 57 6.52 11.85 -0.66
C LEU A 57 6.23 10.54 -1.39
N THR A 58 6.54 10.45 -2.68
CA THR A 58 6.45 9.18 -3.42
C THR A 58 7.40 8.14 -2.83
N LEU A 59 8.61 8.56 -2.43
CA LEU A 59 9.57 7.69 -1.72
C LEU A 59 9.03 7.26 -0.36
N VAL A 60 8.45 8.18 0.41
CA VAL A 60 7.80 7.88 1.70
C VAL A 60 6.67 6.86 1.51
N SER A 61 5.79 7.02 0.51
CA SER A 61 4.75 6.03 0.16
C SER A 61 5.36 4.66 -0.19
N GLY A 62 6.51 4.64 -0.87
CA GLY A 62 7.29 3.43 -1.13
C GLY A 62 7.77 2.74 0.16
N VAL A 63 8.29 3.50 1.11
CA VAL A 63 8.72 2.96 2.42
C VAL A 63 7.54 2.40 3.20
N ILE A 64 6.41 3.12 3.26
CA ILE A 64 5.21 2.66 3.97
C ILE A 64 4.69 1.37 3.32
N SER A 65 4.60 1.30 1.98
CA SER A 65 4.17 0.08 1.29
C SER A 65 5.09 -1.12 1.54
N SER A 66 6.41 -0.88 1.60
CA SER A 66 7.38 -1.91 1.99
C SER A 66 7.16 -2.40 3.43
N LYS A 67 6.94 -1.50 4.38
CA LYS A 67 6.63 -1.86 5.78
C LYS A 67 5.31 -2.62 5.91
N MET A 68 4.26 -2.19 5.20
CA MET A 68 2.97 -2.89 5.19
C MET A 68 3.11 -4.32 4.68
N ARG A 69 3.88 -4.54 3.61
CA ARG A 69 4.18 -5.89 3.09
C ARG A 69 4.87 -6.76 4.14
N VAL A 70 5.89 -6.23 4.81
CA VAL A 70 6.63 -6.96 5.85
C VAL A 70 5.76 -7.27 7.07
N CYS A 71 4.84 -6.40 7.47
CA CYS A 71 4.00 -6.66 8.64
C CYS A 71 2.81 -7.61 8.36
N SER A 72 2.32 -7.65 7.12
CA SER A 72 1.04 -8.32 6.80
C SER A 72 1.16 -9.63 6.02
N ILE A 73 2.18 -9.78 5.16
CA ILE A 73 2.35 -10.95 4.30
C ILE A 73 3.25 -11.98 5.01
N PRO A 74 2.93 -13.29 4.98
CA PRO A 74 3.77 -14.34 5.55
C PRO A 74 5.13 -14.43 4.82
N PHE A 75 6.17 -14.90 5.53
CA PHE A 75 7.54 -14.90 5.04
C PHE A 75 7.72 -15.62 3.70
N ASP A 76 7.04 -16.74 3.51
CA ASP A 76 7.13 -17.57 2.30
C ASP A 76 6.61 -16.86 1.02
N GLN A 77 5.84 -15.78 1.18
CA GLN A 77 5.23 -15.05 0.07
C GLN A 77 5.74 -13.62 -0.09
N ARG A 78 6.50 -13.06 0.87
CA ARG A 78 6.92 -11.63 0.84
C ARG A 78 7.74 -11.23 -0.38
N GLU A 79 8.48 -12.17 -0.94
CA GLU A 79 9.37 -11.95 -2.08
C GLU A 79 8.61 -11.90 -3.41
N MET A 80 7.32 -12.25 -3.42
CA MET A 80 6.48 -12.15 -4.61
C MET A 80 6.17 -10.68 -4.94
N SER A 81 6.14 -10.37 -6.24
CA SER A 81 5.74 -9.06 -6.75
C SER A 81 4.23 -8.86 -6.58
N TYR A 82 3.85 -8.15 -5.52
CA TYR A 82 2.46 -7.74 -5.28
C TYR A 82 2.22 -6.29 -5.70
N SER A 83 1.06 -6.04 -6.30
CA SER A 83 0.55 -4.68 -6.50
C SER A 83 0.26 -4.00 -5.16
N THR A 84 0.38 -2.68 -5.10
CA THR A 84 0.03 -1.85 -3.93
C THR A 84 -1.38 -2.15 -3.41
N MET A 85 -2.34 -2.45 -4.30
CA MET A 85 -3.70 -2.82 -3.90
C MET A 85 -3.73 -4.15 -3.13
N ALA A 86 -2.93 -5.13 -3.54
CA ALA A 86 -2.84 -6.43 -2.86
C ALA A 86 -2.18 -6.28 -1.48
N ILE A 87 -1.14 -5.46 -1.38
CA ILE A 87 -0.47 -5.15 -0.09
C ILE A 87 -1.45 -4.50 0.89
N VAL A 88 -2.24 -3.52 0.44
CA VAL A 88 -3.26 -2.86 1.27
C VAL A 88 -4.35 -3.86 1.70
N LYS A 89 -4.77 -4.78 0.82
CA LYS A 89 -5.74 -5.83 1.18
C LYS A 89 -5.21 -6.75 2.28
N TRP A 90 -3.97 -7.21 2.13
CA TRP A 90 -3.28 -8.01 3.14
C TRP A 90 -3.20 -7.28 4.48
N TYR A 91 -2.75 -6.02 4.46
CA TYR A 91 -2.63 -5.19 5.66
C TYR A 91 -3.98 -5.00 6.37
N LEU A 92 -5.04 -4.67 5.63
CA LEU A 92 -6.36 -4.46 6.21
C LEU A 92 -6.98 -5.75 6.74
N ALA A 93 -6.87 -6.85 6.01
CA ALA A 93 -7.40 -8.14 6.46
C ALA A 93 -6.71 -8.62 7.75
N ARG A 94 -5.40 -8.37 7.89
CA ARG A 94 -4.64 -8.81 9.07
C ARG A 94 -4.77 -7.90 10.28
N ASN A 95 -4.88 -6.58 10.11
CA ASN A 95 -4.77 -5.63 11.22
C ASN A 95 -6.10 -4.99 11.64
N VAL A 96 -7.07 -4.87 10.74
CA VAL A 96 -8.29 -4.08 11.00
C VAL A 96 -9.54 -4.93 10.80
N CYS A 97 -9.61 -5.61 9.67
CA CYS A 97 -10.76 -6.41 9.25
C CYS A 97 -10.44 -7.89 9.43
N PHE A 98 -10.38 -8.33 10.68
CA PHE A 98 -10.08 -9.71 11.10
C PHE A 98 -11.06 -10.79 10.60
N LYS A 99 -12.05 -10.41 9.79
CA LYS A 99 -13.10 -11.28 9.26
C LYS A 99 -13.04 -11.27 7.73
N ALA A 100 -12.02 -11.94 7.19
CA ALA A 100 -11.96 -12.33 5.77
C ALA A 100 -12.75 -13.63 5.56
#